data_AF-A0A060BQR9-F1
#
_entry.id   AF-A0A060BQR9-F1
#
_cell.length_a   1.000
_cell.length_b   1.000
_cell.length_c   1.000
_cell.angle_alpha   90.00
_cell.angle_beta   90.00
_cell.angle_gamma   90.00
#
_symmetry.space_group_name_H-M   'P 1'
#
loop_
_entity.id
_entity.type
_entity.pdbx_description
1 polymer ?
#
loop_
_entity_poly.entity_id
_entity_poly.type
_entity_poly.pdbx_seq_one_letter_code
_entity_poly.pdbx_strand_id
1 'polypeptide(L)'
;FPPFTAEGTGKFVSHAALTKGTRPLTLHIDQQCWQPADAIKLNQMLSLKPCEGTPPQWRLFKDGDYSLEIDTRSGTPTLTLSIKSTADPVASTVRQCPTWNGSPLTLEVSHTFPEGAVVRDYYSQQTATVKNGQITLQPGATSNGLLLLER
;
A
#
# COMPACT_ATOMS: atom_id res chain seq x y z
N PHE A 1 19.11 -12.78 -7.42
CA PHE A 1 19.88 -11.66 -6.84
C PHE A 1 21.36 -11.89 -7.15
N PRO A 2 22.15 -10.81 -7.31
CA PRO A 2 23.62 -10.91 -7.31
C PRO A 2 24.15 -11.51 -5.99
N PRO A 3 25.43 -11.94 -5.96
CA PRO A 3 26.08 -12.37 -4.72
C PRO A 3 25.94 -11.33 -3.59
N PHE A 4 25.84 -11.81 -2.36
CA PHE A 4 25.73 -10.94 -1.19
C PHE A 4 27.09 -10.33 -0.84
N THR A 5 27.06 -9.07 -0.39
CA THR A 5 28.20 -8.36 0.18
C THR A 5 28.05 -8.32 1.70
N ALA A 6 29.13 -8.59 2.43
CA ALA A 6 29.12 -8.48 3.89
C ALA A 6 29.11 -7.01 4.34
N GLU A 7 28.18 -6.65 5.23
CA GLU A 7 28.09 -5.34 5.91
C GLU A 7 28.40 -5.50 7.40
N GLY A 8 29.62 -5.93 7.70
CA GLY A 8 30.05 -6.24 9.07
C GLY A 8 29.76 -7.69 9.48
N THR A 9 29.89 -7.98 10.77
CA THR A 9 29.84 -9.36 11.28
C THR A 9 28.41 -9.91 11.23
N GLY A 10 28.19 -10.97 10.43
CA GLY A 10 26.92 -11.68 10.38
C GLY A 10 25.78 -10.94 9.68
N LYS A 11 26.08 -9.87 8.93
CA LYS A 11 25.12 -9.12 8.14
C LYS A 11 25.53 -9.11 6.67
N PHE A 12 24.61 -9.44 5.77
CA PHE A 12 24.88 -9.58 4.35
C PHE A 12 23.79 -8.91 3.52
N VAL A 13 24.16 -8.15 2.48
CA VAL A 13 23.21 -7.38 1.67
C VAL A 13 23.39 -7.67 0.18
N SER A 14 22.26 -7.73 -0.56
CA SER A 14 22.24 -7.82 -2.02
C SER A 14 21.15 -6.93 -2.59
N HIS A 15 21.39 -6.34 -3.76
CA HIS A 15 20.47 -5.43 -4.43
C HIS A 15 20.20 -5.89 -5.86
N ALA A 16 18.95 -5.75 -6.32
CA ALA A 16 18.59 -6.04 -7.70
C ALA A 16 17.36 -5.23 -8.14
N ALA A 17 17.39 -4.72 -9.38
CA ALA A 17 16.19 -4.24 -10.04
C ALA A 17 15.29 -5.44 -10.41
N LEU A 18 14.05 -5.45 -9.94
CA LEU A 18 13.07 -6.50 -10.23
C LEU A 18 11.81 -5.90 -10.84
N THR A 19 11.18 -6.65 -11.74
CA THR A 19 9.89 -6.33 -12.34
C THR A 19 8.72 -6.80 -11.47
N LYS A 20 7.53 -6.24 -11.67
CA LYS A 20 6.27 -6.71 -11.10
C LYS A 20 6.02 -8.16 -11.53
N GLY A 21 5.52 -8.98 -10.60
CA GLY A 21 5.21 -10.38 -10.88
C GLY A 21 5.37 -11.27 -9.65
N THR A 22 5.00 -12.54 -9.81
CA THR A 22 5.18 -13.55 -8.78
C THR A 22 6.38 -14.42 -9.13
N ARG A 23 7.26 -14.66 -8.16
CA ARG A 23 8.48 -15.46 -8.35
C ARG A 23 8.81 -16.27 -7.08
N PRO A 24 9.40 -17.48 -7.20
CA PRO A 24 9.90 -18.20 -6.04
C PRO A 24 11.03 -17.43 -5.36
N LEU A 25 11.12 -17.50 -4.04
CA LEU A 25 12.22 -16.93 -3.27
C LEU A 25 12.93 -18.00 -2.44
N THR A 26 14.16 -18.31 -2.83
CA THR A 26 15.13 -19.09 -2.06
C THR A 26 16.45 -18.32 -1.98
N LEU A 27 17.23 -18.62 -0.95
CA LEU A 27 18.53 -18.02 -0.67
C LEU A 27 19.56 -19.13 -0.54
N HIS A 28 20.79 -18.86 -0.97
CA HIS A 28 21.90 -19.77 -0.78
C HIS A 28 22.93 -19.08 0.12
N ILE A 29 23.13 -19.62 1.32
CA ILE A 29 24.07 -19.11 2.33
C ILE A 29 25.02 -20.27 2.63
N ASP A 30 26.33 -20.07 2.47
CA ASP A 30 27.35 -21.12 2.65
C ASP A 30 27.01 -22.43 1.91
N GLN A 31 26.55 -22.31 0.67
CA GLN A 31 26.11 -23.42 -0.20
C GLN A 31 24.86 -24.18 0.29
N GLN A 32 24.26 -23.79 1.41
CA GLN A 32 23.01 -24.33 1.92
C GLN A 32 21.81 -23.50 1.44
N CYS A 33 20.73 -24.18 1.07
CA CYS A 33 19.48 -23.55 0.65
C CYS A 33 18.61 -23.16 1.85
N TRP A 34 18.14 -21.93 1.85
CA TRP A 34 17.26 -21.33 2.85
C TRP A 34 16.01 -20.71 2.19
N GLN A 35 14.89 -20.73 2.90
CA GLN A 35 13.64 -20.08 2.49
C GLN A 35 12.94 -19.40 3.67
N PRO A 36 12.12 -18.37 3.43
CA PRO A 36 11.25 -17.80 4.47
C PRO A 36 10.36 -18.86 5.12
N ALA A 37 10.27 -18.84 6.45
CA ALA A 37 9.41 -19.74 7.21
C ALA A 37 7.91 -19.42 7.01
N ASP A 38 7.61 -18.13 6.82
CA ASP A 38 6.27 -17.57 6.72
C ASP A 38 6.07 -16.76 5.42
N ALA A 39 4.88 -16.16 5.29
CA ALA A 39 4.53 -15.30 4.17
C ALA A 39 5.54 -14.15 3.97
N ILE A 40 5.94 -13.93 2.72
CA ILE A 40 6.96 -12.95 2.35
C ILE A 40 6.36 -11.54 2.40
N LYS A 41 6.85 -10.71 3.32
CA LYS A 41 6.43 -9.32 3.50
C LYS A 41 7.62 -8.38 3.44
N LEU A 42 7.41 -7.20 2.85
CA LEU A 42 8.43 -6.15 2.81
C LEU A 42 8.55 -5.49 4.19
N ASN A 43 9.77 -5.02 4.50
CA ASN A 43 10.14 -4.28 5.71
C ASN A 43 9.80 -5.02 7.01
N GLN A 44 9.85 -6.36 6.97
CA GLN A 44 9.67 -7.23 8.13
C GLN A 44 10.83 -8.22 8.21
N MET A 45 11.22 -8.57 9.43
CA MET A 45 12.18 -9.63 9.68
C MET A 45 11.48 -10.97 9.47
N LEU A 46 11.93 -11.73 8.49
CA LEU A 46 11.42 -13.05 8.17
C LEU A 46 12.43 -14.10 8.66
N SER A 47 12.00 -15.00 9.53
CA SER A 47 12.82 -16.15 9.92
C SER A 47 13.08 -17.04 8.70
N LEU A 48 14.32 -17.52 8.56
CA LEU A 48 14.69 -18.47 7.52
C LEU A 48 14.69 -19.90 8.08
N LYS A 49 14.24 -20.84 7.25
CA LYS A 49 14.35 -22.28 7.48
C LYS A 49 15.07 -22.94 6.31
N PRO A 50 15.66 -24.13 6.49
CA PRO A 50 16.16 -24.92 5.35
C PRO A 50 15.08 -25.10 4.29
N CYS A 51 15.48 -25.11 3.02
CA CYS A 51 14.55 -25.32 1.92
C CYS A 51 13.83 -26.68 2.05
N GLU A 52 12.51 -26.65 1.92
CA GLU A 52 11.65 -27.82 1.95
C GLU A 52 10.43 -27.61 1.02
N GLY A 53 10.00 -28.68 0.36
CA GLY A 53 8.82 -28.66 -0.50
C GLY A 53 8.91 -27.64 -1.64
N THR A 54 7.78 -26.97 -1.90
CA THR A 54 7.68 -25.95 -2.95
C THR A 54 8.13 -24.60 -2.41
N PRO A 55 9.04 -23.88 -3.09
CA PRO A 55 9.49 -22.57 -2.65
C PRO A 55 8.36 -21.56 -2.46
N PRO A 56 8.40 -20.74 -1.39
CA PRO A 56 7.40 -19.71 -1.16
C PRO A 56 7.42 -18.69 -2.30
N GLN A 57 6.22 -18.34 -2.76
CA GLN A 57 6.04 -17.41 -3.86
C GLN A 57 6.00 -15.97 -3.35
N TRP A 58 6.91 -15.14 -3.86
CA TRP A 58 6.97 -13.72 -3.58
C TRP A 58 6.23 -12.92 -4.64
N ARG A 59 5.15 -12.25 -4.25
CA ARG A 59 4.38 -11.36 -5.12
C ARG A 59 4.94 -9.93 -5.04
N LEU A 60 5.54 -9.48 -6.13
CA LEU A 60 5.95 -8.09 -6.34
C LEU A 60 4.80 -7.31 -6.96
N PHE A 61 4.38 -6.25 -6.29
CA PHE A 61 3.25 -5.42 -6.73
C PHE A 61 3.65 -4.30 -7.70
N LYS A 62 4.95 -3.98 -7.80
CA LYS A 62 5.51 -2.97 -8.71
C LYS A 62 6.94 -3.32 -9.12
N ASP A 63 7.42 -2.65 -10.15
CA ASP A 63 8.85 -2.63 -10.50
C ASP A 63 9.63 -1.82 -9.44
N GLY A 64 10.91 -2.15 -9.24
CA GLY A 64 11.81 -1.32 -8.44
C GLY A 64 13.13 -1.98 -8.07
N ASP A 65 13.95 -1.21 -7.36
CA ASP A 65 15.24 -1.66 -6.82
C ASP A 65 15.00 -2.31 -5.45
N TYR A 66 15.13 -3.64 -5.38
CA TYR A 66 14.93 -4.40 -4.15
C TYR A 66 16.25 -4.66 -3.44
N SER A 67 16.22 -4.61 -2.11
CA SER A 67 17.33 -4.96 -1.23
C SER A 67 16.94 -6.14 -0.38
N LEU A 68 17.83 -7.12 -0.29
CA LEU A 68 17.73 -8.25 0.63
C LEU A 68 18.85 -8.09 1.65
N GLU A 69 18.49 -8.18 2.92
CA GLU A 69 19.41 -8.16 4.04
C GLU A 69 19.25 -9.46 4.83
N ILE A 70 20.35 -10.18 5.05
CA ILE A 70 20.42 -11.39 5.86
C ILE A 70 21.19 -11.07 7.12
N ASP A 71 20.62 -11.44 8.28
CA ASP A 71 21.26 -11.32 9.59
C ASP A 71 21.34 -12.70 10.26
N THR A 72 22.56 -13.15 10.56
CA THR A 72 22.85 -14.46 11.17
C THR A 72 23.28 -14.36 12.64
N ARG A 73 23.26 -13.16 13.24
CA ARG A 73 23.83 -12.92 14.58
C ARG A 73 23.02 -13.54 15.72
N SER A 74 21.75 -13.84 15.50
CA SER A 74 20.79 -14.32 16.52
C SER A 74 20.63 -15.84 16.57
N GLY A 75 21.50 -16.60 15.89
CA GLY A 75 21.47 -18.07 15.86
C GLY A 75 20.45 -18.69 14.90
N THR A 76 19.35 -17.98 14.59
CA THR A 76 18.47 -18.28 13.46
C THR A 76 18.61 -17.19 12.41
N PRO A 77 19.06 -17.50 11.18
CA PRO A 77 19.17 -16.51 10.12
C PRO A 77 17.82 -15.83 9.85
N THR A 78 17.84 -14.51 9.69
CA THR A 78 16.66 -13.70 9.34
C THR A 78 16.89 -12.96 8.03
N LEU A 79 15.81 -12.71 7.30
CA LEU A 79 15.78 -12.00 6.03
C LEU A 79 14.88 -10.76 6.15
N THR A 80 15.40 -9.61 5.78
CA THR A 80 14.60 -8.40 5.54
C THR A 80 14.61 -8.06 4.06
N LEU A 81 13.43 -7.98 3.44
CA LEU A 81 13.28 -7.49 2.07
C LEU A 81 12.77 -6.05 2.10
N SER A 82 13.45 -5.16 1.42
CA SER A 82 12.99 -3.78 1.23
C SER A 82 13.01 -3.41 -0.24
N ILE A 83 12.30 -2.34 -0.58
CA ILE A 83 12.42 -1.68 -1.87
C ILE A 83 13.07 -0.33 -1.59
N LYS A 84 14.13 -0.01 -2.34
CA LYS A 84 14.66 1.34 -2.38
C LYS A 84 13.55 2.20 -2.94
N SER A 85 12.87 2.92 -2.06
CA SER A 85 12.05 4.03 -2.48
C SER A 85 13.00 4.98 -3.19
N THR A 86 12.75 5.25 -4.47
CA THR A 86 13.05 6.59 -4.96
C THR A 86 12.30 7.50 -4.00
N ALA A 87 13.03 8.15 -3.10
CA ALA A 87 12.50 9.36 -2.54
C ALA A 87 12.26 10.23 -3.77
N ASP A 88 11.01 10.27 -4.26
CA ASP A 88 10.54 11.50 -4.83
C ASP A 88 11.01 12.55 -3.83
N PRO A 89 11.71 13.62 -4.24
CA PRO A 89 11.94 14.72 -3.35
C PRO A 89 10.56 15.14 -2.89
N VAL A 90 10.16 14.65 -1.72
CA VAL A 90 9.06 15.16 -0.96
C VAL A 90 9.65 16.48 -0.53
N ALA A 91 9.53 17.47 -1.41
CA ALA A 91 9.34 18.82 -0.96
C ALA A 91 8.33 18.65 0.16
N SER A 92 8.78 18.91 1.39
CA SER A 92 7.98 18.89 2.60
C SER A 92 7.00 20.05 2.53
N THR A 93 6.26 20.16 1.44
CA THR A 93 4.97 20.79 1.43
C THR A 93 4.14 19.86 2.29
N VAL A 94 3.91 20.29 3.53
CA VAL A 94 2.82 19.75 4.34
C VAL A 94 1.60 19.76 3.42
N ARG A 95 1.25 18.60 2.84
CA ARG A 95 0.02 18.48 2.08
C ARG A 95 -1.07 18.49 3.12
N GLN A 96 -1.47 19.68 3.53
CA GLN A 96 -2.68 19.86 4.29
C GLN A 96 -3.79 19.34 3.39
N CYS A 97 -4.40 18.22 3.78
CA CYS A 97 -5.66 17.81 3.17
C CYS A 97 -6.59 19.04 3.28
N PRO A 98 -7.15 19.52 2.17
CA PRO A 98 -8.03 20.68 2.21
C PRO A 98 -9.15 20.37 3.20
N THR A 99 -9.25 21.19 4.25
CA THR A 99 -10.36 21.10 5.19
C THR A 99 -11.58 21.67 4.52
N TRP A 100 -12.68 20.91 4.52
CA TRP A 100 -13.96 21.43 4.04
C TRP A 100 -14.31 22.72 4.79
N ASN A 101 -14.71 23.74 4.05
CA ASN A 101 -14.91 25.11 4.55
C ASN A 101 -16.32 25.36 5.10
N GLY A 102 -17.13 24.32 5.28
CA GLY A 102 -18.51 24.43 5.75
C GLY A 102 -19.53 24.85 4.67
N SER A 103 -19.12 25.09 3.42
CA SER A 103 -20.02 25.58 2.38
C SER A 103 -20.86 24.46 1.75
N PRO A 104 -22.08 24.77 1.25
CA PRO A 104 -22.87 23.84 0.46
C PRO A 104 -22.12 23.36 -0.78
N LEU A 105 -22.31 22.09 -1.12
CA LEU A 105 -21.74 21.46 -2.30
C LEU A 105 -22.83 21.28 -3.35
N THR A 106 -22.52 21.61 -4.60
CA THR A 106 -23.38 21.33 -5.75
C THR A 106 -22.79 20.17 -6.53
N LEU A 107 -23.58 19.13 -6.77
CA LEU A 107 -23.14 17.87 -7.36
C LEU A 107 -23.99 17.56 -8.60
N GLU A 108 -23.34 17.15 -9.67
CA GLU A 108 -23.97 16.51 -10.82
C GLU A 108 -24.35 15.07 -10.45
N VAL A 109 -25.63 14.74 -10.55
CA VAL A 109 -26.19 13.45 -10.11
C VAL A 109 -27.05 12.77 -11.17
N SER A 110 -27.19 13.38 -12.34
CA SER A 110 -28.02 12.95 -13.48
C SER A 110 -27.77 11.51 -13.95
N HIS A 111 -26.55 10.99 -13.79
CA HIS A 111 -26.21 9.62 -14.15
C HIS A 111 -26.77 8.56 -13.19
N THR A 112 -27.11 8.95 -11.95
CA THR A 112 -27.54 8.02 -10.89
C THR A 112 -28.98 8.26 -10.48
N PHE A 113 -29.42 9.52 -10.44
CA PHE A 113 -30.75 9.92 -9.98
C PHE A 113 -31.48 10.68 -11.10
N PRO A 114 -32.73 10.29 -11.43
CA PRO A 114 -33.48 10.98 -12.48
C PRO A 114 -33.92 12.38 -12.04
N GLU A 115 -34.19 13.25 -13.01
CA GLU A 115 -34.76 14.58 -12.79
C GLU A 115 -36.04 14.51 -11.93
N GLY A 116 -36.15 15.41 -10.96
CA GLY A 116 -37.27 15.43 -10.01
C GLY A 116 -37.20 14.39 -8.89
N ALA A 117 -36.19 13.50 -8.86
CA ALA A 117 -36.00 12.59 -7.73
C ALA A 117 -35.65 13.36 -6.45
N VAL A 118 -36.16 12.90 -5.31
CA VAL A 118 -35.70 13.34 -3.99
C VAL A 118 -34.54 12.45 -3.58
N VAL A 119 -33.43 13.08 -3.21
CA VAL A 119 -32.19 12.43 -2.78
C VAL A 119 -31.88 12.88 -1.37
N ARG A 120 -31.56 11.95 -0.48
CA ARG A 120 -31.18 12.20 0.91
C ARG A 120 -29.67 12.05 1.07
N ASP A 121 -29.04 12.94 1.84
CA ASP A 121 -27.71 12.69 2.38
C ASP A 121 -27.83 11.95 3.73
N TYR A 122 -27.21 10.78 3.83
CA TYR A 122 -27.23 9.93 5.02
C TYR A 122 -26.63 10.62 6.25
N TYR A 123 -25.59 11.45 6.08
CA TYR A 123 -24.90 12.06 7.22
C TYR A 123 -25.68 13.23 7.83
N SER A 124 -26.20 14.13 7.00
CA SER A 124 -26.94 15.31 7.45
C SER A 124 -28.45 15.08 7.60
N GLN A 125 -28.97 13.97 7.05
CA GLN A 125 -30.41 13.69 6.91
C GLN A 125 -31.16 14.72 6.04
N GLN A 126 -30.45 15.64 5.38
CA GLN A 126 -31.04 16.61 4.47
C GLN A 126 -31.47 15.94 3.17
N THR A 127 -32.49 16.50 2.53
CA THR A 127 -32.97 16.04 1.23
C THR A 127 -32.93 17.18 0.21
N ALA A 128 -32.56 16.86 -1.03
CA ALA A 128 -32.63 17.76 -2.17
C ALA A 128 -33.35 17.09 -3.35
N THR A 129 -34.07 17.89 -4.13
CA THR A 129 -34.68 17.44 -5.39
C THR A 129 -33.70 17.68 -6.53
N VAL A 130 -33.49 16.66 -7.37
CA VAL A 130 -32.67 16.79 -8.59
C VAL A 130 -33.32 17.83 -9.50
N LYS A 131 -32.59 18.90 -9.79
CA LYS A 131 -32.98 19.98 -10.68
C LYS A 131 -31.91 20.20 -11.73
N ASN A 132 -32.27 20.09 -13.00
CA ASN A 132 -31.34 20.16 -14.12
C ASN A 132 -30.15 19.19 -13.95
N GLY A 133 -30.41 17.98 -13.46
CA GLY A 133 -29.38 16.98 -13.21
C GLY A 133 -28.49 17.20 -11.99
N GLN A 134 -28.70 18.28 -11.22
CA GLN A 134 -27.90 18.64 -10.05
C GLN A 134 -28.68 18.62 -8.75
N ILE A 135 -27.95 18.52 -7.64
CA ILE A 135 -28.43 18.85 -6.29
C ILE A 135 -27.45 19.77 -5.57
N THR A 136 -27.95 20.56 -4.63
CA THR A 136 -27.12 21.33 -3.69
C THR A 136 -27.47 20.91 -2.26
N LEU A 137 -26.48 20.43 -1.51
CA LEU A 137 -26.63 20.03 -0.10
C LEU A 137 -25.46 20.53 0.74
N GLN A 138 -25.71 20.83 2.01
CA GLN A 138 -24.64 21.11 2.96
C GLN A 138 -24.23 19.83 3.68
N PRO A 139 -22.97 19.38 3.55
CA PRO A 139 -22.47 18.24 4.31
C PRO A 139 -22.74 18.34 5.82
N GLY A 140 -23.01 17.22 6.47
CA GLY A 140 -23.23 17.19 7.92
C GLY A 140 -21.99 17.69 8.67
N ALA A 141 -22.17 18.35 9.83
CA ALA A 141 -21.08 18.98 10.56
C ALA A 141 -19.93 18.01 10.95
N THR A 142 -20.23 16.73 11.12
CA THR A 142 -19.26 15.68 11.47
C THR A 142 -18.77 14.86 10.28
N SER A 143 -19.25 15.15 9.07
CA SER A 143 -18.92 14.39 7.85
C SER A 143 -17.58 14.79 7.23
N ASN A 144 -16.97 15.90 7.70
CA ASN A 144 -15.77 16.49 7.11
C ASN A 144 -15.90 16.78 5.60
N GLY A 145 -17.10 17.17 5.15
CA GLY A 145 -17.37 17.49 3.74
C GLY A 145 -17.81 16.30 2.89
N LEU A 146 -18.05 15.13 3.49
CA LEU A 146 -18.55 13.95 2.79
C LEU A 146 -20.08 13.99 2.66
N LEU A 147 -20.58 13.62 1.48
CA LEU A 147 -22.00 13.37 1.21
C LEU A 147 -22.18 11.91 0.80
N LEU A 148 -23.16 11.22 1.38
CA LEU A 148 -23.56 9.88 0.98
C LEU A 148 -25.02 9.94 0.54
N LEU A 149 -25.23 9.87 -0.77
CA LEU A 149 -26.54 10.10 -1.39
C LEU A 149 -27.32 8.80 -1.53
N GLU A 150 -28.56 8.80 -1.04
CA GLU A 150 -29.52 7.70 -1.14
C GLU A 150 -30.91 8.21 -1.57
N ARG A 151 -31.80 7.30 -1.95
CA ARG A 151 -33.17 7.60 -2.42
C ARG A 151 -34.20 7.23 -1.36
#